data_AF-A0A7G9LXY4-F1
#
_entry.id   AF-A0A7G9LXY4-F1
#
_cell.length_a   1.000
_cell.length_b   1.000
_cell.length_c   1.000
_cell.angle_alpha   90.00
_cell.angle_beta   90.00
_cell.angle_gamma   90.00
#
_symmetry.space_group_name_H-M   'P 1'
#
loop_
_entity.id
_entity.type
_entity.pdbx_description
1 polymer ?
#
loop_
_entity_poly.entity_id
_entity_poly.type
_entity_poly.pdbx_seq_one_letter_code
_entity_poly.pdbx_strand_id
1 'polypeptide(L)'
;MKKINKFLLPAALAGSSLFALTAAVSCQVSKTSDDDKAKIKELQDKITELEKESSKKDIAIESIKKRAAESAPASKYGSTASSNIWNSLSADKHIATRQAYELAKISFDKMITQPNAVTNKVHVNDNNVTIDQTEGDEFIPVAFMDIDETVLNNFKYQNYLFVNQKTHSQKIFEKYTAKAISTEVQGALDFIRHVFNKGGVVMFNSNRTQLTQLEGTIQNLKNIGLEDKYINDFSWWMRGVDLSAEKPYLAPTRERNSKETRMNFINENKININGKQIQFKVVMRVGDDISDFNDDFTKSKSPYKIKLEDLTKSIEKQDEFGKLFFNMDTNVKGVKFNKTSETPSWTQEDHSESYIFIPGNATHGSWNTIVYGGHSLDYPKAVEVAKTFMWDGE
;
A
#
# COMPACT_ATOMS: atom_id res chain seq x y z
N MET A 1 38.48 -0.15 -48.89
CA MET A 1 38.43 -0.67 -47.50
C MET A 1 37.67 0.30 -46.60
N LYS A 2 36.65 -0.25 -45.95
CA LYS A 2 35.79 0.17 -44.83
C LYS A 2 35.68 1.66 -44.40
N LYS A 3 34.44 2.15 -44.51
CA LYS A 3 33.77 3.18 -43.68
C LYS A 3 33.96 2.93 -42.18
N ILE A 4 33.91 3.97 -41.34
CA ILE A 4 33.13 3.98 -40.10
C ILE A 4 32.68 5.43 -39.78
N ASN A 5 31.49 5.50 -39.20
CA ASN A 5 30.57 6.61 -39.09
C ASN A 5 30.96 7.74 -38.12
N LYS A 6 30.32 8.89 -38.35
CA LYS A 6 29.89 9.86 -37.32
C LYS A 6 29.57 9.17 -35.99
N PHE A 7 30.26 9.57 -34.93
CA PHE A 7 29.78 9.45 -33.57
C PHE A 7 29.48 10.85 -33.05
N LEU A 8 28.21 11.25 -33.15
CA LEU A 8 27.63 12.22 -32.24
C LEU A 8 27.49 11.51 -30.90
N LEU A 9 28.25 11.93 -29.88
CA LEU A 9 28.00 11.52 -28.51
C LEU A 9 27.14 12.58 -27.82
N PRO A 10 26.00 12.21 -27.20
CA PRO A 10 25.14 13.13 -26.48
C PRO A 10 25.82 13.64 -25.20
N ALA A 11 25.53 14.89 -24.85
CA ALA A 11 25.97 15.56 -23.63
C ALA A 11 25.39 14.87 -22.39
N ALA A 12 26.07 13.83 -21.87
CA ALA A 12 25.86 13.29 -20.53
C ALA A 12 26.98 12.29 -20.18
N LEU A 13 28.18 12.79 -19.89
CA LEU A 13 29.28 12.07 -19.20
C LEU A 13 30.29 13.12 -18.69
N ALA A 14 29.81 14.02 -17.83
CA ALA A 14 30.67 14.95 -17.11
C ALA A 14 31.21 14.23 -15.88
N GLY A 15 32.47 13.79 -15.95
CA GLY A 15 33.18 13.18 -14.83
C GLY A 15 34.26 12.19 -15.27
N SER A 16 33.98 11.32 -16.24
CA SER A 16 34.90 10.23 -16.64
C SER A 16 35.56 10.41 -18.02
N SER A 17 35.12 11.37 -18.83
CA SER A 17 35.65 11.55 -20.20
C SER A 17 36.95 12.36 -20.29
N LEU A 18 37.24 13.25 -19.33
CA LEU A 18 38.46 14.06 -19.32
C LEU A 18 39.71 13.29 -18.86
N PHE A 19 39.56 12.38 -17.88
CA PHE A 19 40.65 11.51 -17.40
C PHE A 19 41.22 10.59 -18.50
N ALA A 20 40.38 10.17 -19.46
CA ALA A 20 40.83 9.38 -20.60
C ALA A 20 41.64 10.22 -21.62
N LEU A 21 41.37 11.53 -21.69
CA LEU A 21 42.05 12.46 -22.61
C LEU A 21 43.46 12.81 -22.12
N THR A 22 43.64 13.03 -20.81
CA THR A 22 44.95 13.32 -20.20
C THR A 22 45.92 12.13 -20.31
N ALA A 23 45.43 10.90 -20.14
CA ALA A 23 46.22 9.68 -20.35
C ALA A 23 46.64 9.48 -21.82
N ALA A 24 45.77 9.81 -22.79
CA ALA A 24 46.07 9.69 -24.21
C ALA A 24 47.15 10.68 -24.69
N VAL A 25 47.16 11.91 -24.14
CA VAL A 25 48.15 12.95 -24.47
C VAL A 25 49.53 12.61 -23.89
N SER A 26 49.59 11.96 -22.72
CA SER A 26 50.87 11.58 -22.09
C SER A 26 51.64 10.50 -22.86
N CYS A 27 50.94 9.60 -23.57
CA CYS A 27 51.55 8.50 -24.33
C CYS A 27 52.25 8.92 -25.64
N GLN A 28 51.99 10.11 -26.20
CA GLN A 28 52.58 10.56 -27.48
C GLN A 28 53.83 11.46 -27.35
N VAL A 29 54.31 11.73 -26.12
CA VAL A 29 55.38 12.71 -25.84
C VAL A 29 56.80 12.21 -26.17
N SER A 30 56.99 10.93 -26.50
CA SER A 30 58.35 10.36 -26.64
C SER A 30 59.08 10.66 -27.95
N LYS A 31 58.50 11.40 -28.91
CA LYS A 31 59.14 11.75 -30.21
C LYS A 31 58.73 13.11 -30.82
N THR A 32 58.59 14.17 -30.02
CA THR A 32 58.18 15.49 -30.54
C THR A 32 59.18 16.62 -30.21
N SER A 33 59.18 17.67 -31.04
CA SER A 33 60.11 18.81 -30.95
C SER A 33 59.87 19.64 -29.68
N ASP A 34 60.85 20.45 -29.26
CA ASP A 34 60.73 21.23 -28.02
C ASP A 34 59.57 22.27 -28.08
N ASP A 35 59.24 22.78 -29.27
CA ASP A 35 58.06 23.64 -29.50
C ASP A 35 56.73 22.89 -29.30
N ASP A 36 56.68 21.61 -29.68
CA ASP A 36 55.48 20.78 -29.51
C ASP A 36 55.28 20.42 -28.03
N LYS A 37 56.37 20.21 -27.27
CA LYS A 37 56.29 20.00 -25.81
C LYS A 37 55.74 21.22 -25.08
N ALA A 38 56.10 22.44 -25.52
CA ALA A 38 55.58 23.67 -24.94
C ALA A 38 54.06 23.81 -25.18
N LYS A 39 53.58 23.53 -26.39
CA LYS A 39 52.14 23.53 -26.73
C LYS A 39 51.35 22.46 -25.97
N ILE A 40 51.92 21.27 -25.81
CA ILE A 40 51.29 20.18 -25.03
C ILE A 40 51.14 20.60 -23.56
N LYS A 41 52.17 21.22 -22.98
CA LYS A 41 52.11 21.73 -21.61
C LYS A 41 51.04 22.80 -21.44
N GLU A 42 50.93 23.74 -22.38
CA GLU A 42 49.89 24.77 -22.37
C GLU A 42 48.47 24.16 -22.42
N LEU A 43 48.27 23.11 -23.21
CA LEU A 43 46.99 22.39 -23.28
C LEU A 43 46.69 21.62 -21.98
N GLN A 44 47.70 21.01 -21.35
CA GLN A 44 47.55 20.34 -20.05
C GLN A 44 47.19 21.33 -18.93
N ASP A 45 47.82 22.51 -18.93
CA ASP A 45 47.52 23.57 -17.98
C ASP A 45 46.07 24.07 -18.16
N LYS A 46 45.62 24.28 -19.41
CA LYS A 46 44.22 24.64 -19.73
C LYS A 46 43.23 23.55 -19.32
N ILE A 47 43.54 22.27 -19.54
CA ILE A 47 42.69 21.15 -19.10
C ILE A 47 42.58 21.13 -17.58
N THR A 48 43.70 21.29 -16.88
CA THR A 48 43.74 21.32 -15.41
C THR A 48 42.94 22.50 -14.85
N GLU A 49 42.99 23.65 -15.52
CA GLU A 49 42.20 24.83 -15.16
C GLU A 49 40.70 24.59 -15.36
N LEU A 50 40.31 24.02 -16.51
CA LEU A 50 38.92 23.64 -16.80
C LEU A 50 38.38 22.58 -15.82
N GLU A 51 39.22 21.62 -15.40
CA GLU A 51 38.86 20.62 -14.38
C GLU A 51 38.64 21.27 -13.01
N LYS A 52 39.49 22.22 -12.61
CA LYS A 52 39.30 23.00 -11.37
C LYS A 52 38.01 23.82 -11.41
N GLU A 53 37.68 24.43 -12.55
CA GLU A 53 36.42 25.16 -12.72
C GLU A 53 35.20 24.24 -12.65
N SER A 54 35.26 23.06 -13.28
CA SER A 54 34.19 22.05 -13.21
C SER A 54 33.98 21.59 -11.78
N SER A 55 35.05 21.24 -11.07
CA SER A 55 34.97 20.80 -9.67
C SER A 55 34.40 21.89 -8.75
N LYS A 56 34.77 23.16 -8.95
CA LYS A 56 34.16 24.30 -8.23
C LYS A 56 32.66 24.45 -8.53
N LYS A 57 32.25 24.25 -9.79
CA LYS A 57 30.82 24.26 -10.17
C LYS A 57 30.06 23.11 -9.53
N ASP A 58 30.63 21.92 -9.48
CA ASP A 58 29.99 20.75 -8.85
C ASP A 58 29.82 20.96 -7.33
N ILE A 59 30.85 21.46 -6.65
CA ILE A 59 30.77 21.84 -5.23
C ILE A 59 29.74 22.96 -5.03
N ALA A 60 29.70 23.96 -5.92
CA ALA A 60 28.71 25.03 -5.85
C ALA A 60 27.28 24.49 -6.05
N ILE A 61 27.05 23.62 -7.03
CA ILE A 61 25.76 22.95 -7.27
C ILE A 61 25.36 22.10 -6.07
N GLU A 62 26.29 21.37 -5.47
CA GLU A 62 26.02 20.56 -4.27
C GLU A 62 25.70 21.45 -3.06
N SER A 63 26.40 22.57 -2.90
CA SER A 63 26.11 23.57 -1.86
C SER A 63 24.78 24.29 -2.10
N ILE A 64 24.40 24.55 -3.36
CA ILE A 64 23.13 25.15 -3.75
C ILE A 64 22.01 24.13 -3.55
N LYS A 65 22.20 22.85 -3.88
CA LYS A 65 21.24 21.78 -3.58
C LYS A 65 21.05 21.61 -2.08
N LYS A 66 22.12 21.68 -1.29
CA LYS A 66 22.08 21.63 0.16
C LYS A 66 21.34 22.84 0.74
N ARG A 67 21.67 24.07 0.30
CA ARG A 67 20.95 25.28 0.71
C ARG A 67 19.50 25.30 0.23
N ALA A 68 19.20 24.76 -0.95
CA ALA A 68 17.84 24.62 -1.46
C ALA A 68 17.03 23.57 -0.69
N ALA A 69 17.69 22.53 -0.17
CA ALA A 69 17.09 21.55 0.74
C ALA A 69 16.90 22.11 2.15
N GLU A 70 17.84 22.94 2.63
CA GLU A 70 17.75 23.67 3.91
C GLU A 70 16.75 24.84 3.85
N SER A 71 16.52 25.42 2.66
CA SER A 71 15.53 26.46 2.40
C SER A 71 14.21 25.93 1.87
N ALA A 72 14.05 24.61 1.71
CA ALA A 72 12.75 24.02 1.50
C ALA A 72 11.94 24.37 2.76
N PRO A 73 10.80 25.05 2.63
CA PRO A 73 10.18 25.68 3.79
C PRO A 73 9.87 24.60 4.82
N ALA A 74 10.16 24.89 6.09
CA ALA A 74 9.81 24.03 7.23
C ALA A 74 8.32 23.57 7.19
N SER A 75 7.47 24.28 6.45
CA SER A 75 6.07 23.94 6.16
C SER A 75 5.86 22.68 5.30
N LYS A 76 6.76 22.32 4.37
CA LYS A 76 6.57 21.15 3.48
C LYS A 76 6.63 19.82 4.25
N TYR A 77 7.41 19.80 5.31
CA TYR A 77 7.63 18.61 6.15
C TYR A 77 6.86 18.66 7.47
N GLY A 78 6.41 19.84 7.90
CA GLY A 78 5.66 20.02 9.15
C GLY A 78 4.35 19.23 9.20
N SER A 79 3.60 19.16 8.09
CA SER A 79 2.37 18.37 8.02
C SER A 79 2.62 16.87 8.13
N THR A 80 3.62 16.34 7.42
CA THR A 80 4.03 14.93 7.51
C THR A 80 4.60 14.59 8.89
N ALA A 81 5.35 15.49 9.50
CA ALA A 81 5.84 15.32 10.86
C ALA A 81 4.67 15.23 11.84
N SER A 82 3.74 16.19 11.76
CA SER A 82 2.55 16.23 12.62
C SER A 82 1.70 14.97 12.47
N SER A 83 1.37 14.57 11.24
CA SER A 83 0.56 13.37 11.01
C SER A 83 1.27 12.10 11.47
N ASN A 84 2.58 11.93 11.18
CA ASN A 84 3.33 10.77 11.65
C ASN A 84 3.40 10.69 13.18
N ILE A 85 3.64 11.81 13.86
CA ILE A 85 3.71 11.84 15.32
C ILE A 85 2.34 11.55 15.93
N TRP A 86 1.26 12.16 15.42
CA TRP A 86 -0.09 11.85 15.85
C TRP A 86 -0.39 10.35 15.65
N ASN A 87 -0.10 9.82 14.46
CA ASN A 87 -0.32 8.40 14.15
C ASN A 87 0.52 7.43 15.00
N SER A 88 1.67 7.89 15.52
CA SER A 88 2.58 7.08 16.32
C SER A 88 2.26 7.10 17.82
N LEU A 89 1.75 8.22 18.34
CA LEU A 89 1.67 8.48 19.78
C LEU A 89 0.29 8.87 20.30
N SER A 90 -0.66 9.24 19.42
CA SER A 90 -1.97 9.73 19.86
C SER A 90 -2.75 8.65 20.61
N ALA A 91 -3.14 8.98 21.84
CA ALA A 91 -4.09 8.16 22.60
C ALA A 91 -5.48 8.17 21.95
N ASP A 92 -5.90 9.28 21.34
CA ASP A 92 -7.16 9.41 20.62
C ASP A 92 -7.26 8.38 19.49
N LYS A 93 -6.17 8.20 18.73
CA LYS A 93 -6.09 7.14 17.72
C LYS A 93 -6.27 5.75 18.34
N HIS A 94 -5.59 5.46 19.44
CA HIS A 94 -5.73 4.17 20.12
C HIS A 94 -7.14 3.93 20.65
N ILE A 95 -7.82 4.97 21.15
CA ILE A 95 -9.22 4.90 21.58
C ILE A 95 -10.12 4.64 20.39
N ALA A 96 -9.97 5.41 19.30
CA ALA A 96 -10.81 5.30 18.11
C ALA A 96 -10.67 3.94 17.41
N THR A 97 -9.43 3.41 17.30
CA THR A 97 -9.18 2.07 16.73
C THR A 97 -9.79 0.96 17.59
N ARG A 98 -9.68 1.05 18.92
CA ARG A 98 -10.35 0.10 19.84
C ARG A 98 -11.86 0.17 19.69
N GLN A 99 -12.45 1.36 19.64
CA GLN A 99 -13.88 1.52 19.41
C GLN A 99 -14.33 0.89 18.10
N ALA A 100 -13.59 1.12 17.00
CA ALA A 100 -13.88 0.52 15.71
C ALA A 100 -13.85 -1.01 15.77
N TYR A 101 -12.89 -1.61 16.47
CA TYR A 101 -12.83 -3.07 16.62
C TYR A 101 -13.90 -3.66 17.55
N GLU A 102 -14.31 -2.96 18.61
CA GLU A 102 -15.46 -3.40 19.42
C GLU A 102 -16.75 -3.37 18.60
N LEU A 103 -16.95 -2.33 17.79
CA LEU A 103 -18.05 -2.25 16.84
C LEU A 103 -17.96 -3.33 15.76
N ALA A 104 -16.75 -3.68 15.31
CA ALA A 104 -16.52 -4.78 14.37
C ALA A 104 -16.97 -6.12 14.95
N LYS A 105 -16.67 -6.42 16.23
CA LYS A 105 -17.14 -7.66 16.87
C LYS A 105 -18.66 -7.73 16.90
N ILE A 106 -19.33 -6.64 17.27
CA ILE A 106 -20.79 -6.55 17.33
C ILE A 106 -21.39 -6.77 15.93
N SER A 107 -20.84 -6.11 14.92
CA SER A 107 -21.30 -6.25 13.54
C SER A 107 -21.03 -7.65 12.98
N PHE A 108 -19.89 -8.25 13.29
CA PHE A 108 -19.56 -9.61 12.86
C PHE A 108 -20.52 -10.62 13.47
N ASP A 109 -20.75 -10.54 14.78
CA ASP A 109 -21.71 -11.38 15.51
C ASP A 109 -23.12 -11.30 14.90
N LYS A 110 -23.49 -10.14 14.34
CA LYS A 110 -24.76 -9.98 13.63
C LYS A 110 -24.72 -10.56 12.22
N MET A 111 -23.64 -10.34 11.47
CA MET A 111 -23.50 -10.82 10.10
C MET A 111 -23.45 -12.34 10.00
N ILE A 112 -22.95 -13.06 11.01
CA ILE A 112 -22.93 -14.53 11.02
C ILE A 112 -24.30 -15.17 11.30
N THR A 113 -25.34 -14.39 11.64
CA THR A 113 -26.70 -14.93 11.85
C THR A 113 -27.54 -14.97 10.58
N GLN A 114 -26.99 -14.55 9.44
CA GLN A 114 -27.72 -14.50 8.19
C GLN A 114 -27.99 -15.93 7.64
N PRO A 115 -29.00 -16.10 6.77
CA PRO A 115 -29.29 -17.41 6.18
C PRO A 115 -28.06 -18.02 5.51
N ASN A 116 -27.93 -19.35 5.62
CA ASN A 116 -26.85 -20.17 5.06
C ASN A 116 -25.43 -19.94 5.62
N ALA A 117 -25.22 -18.94 6.48
CA ALA A 117 -23.98 -18.81 7.24
C ALA A 117 -23.87 -19.95 8.27
N VAL A 118 -22.77 -20.71 8.24
CA VAL A 118 -22.52 -21.81 9.18
C VAL A 118 -21.31 -21.51 10.06
N THR A 119 -21.49 -21.65 11.37
CA THR A 119 -20.46 -21.36 12.39
C THR A 119 -19.98 -22.62 13.13
N ASN A 120 -20.62 -23.76 12.90
CA ASN A 120 -20.27 -25.06 13.48
C ASN A 120 -19.26 -25.86 12.64
N LYS A 121 -18.76 -25.29 11.54
CA LYS A 121 -17.82 -25.93 10.60
C LYS A 121 -16.37 -25.47 10.79
N VAL A 122 -16.13 -24.47 11.66
CA VAL A 122 -14.80 -23.99 12.02
C VAL A 122 -14.50 -24.40 13.46
N HIS A 123 -13.47 -25.22 13.65
CA HIS A 123 -13.09 -25.74 14.96
C HIS A 123 -11.72 -25.19 15.36
N VAL A 124 -11.69 -24.42 16.43
CA VAL A 124 -10.45 -23.89 17.02
C VAL A 124 -9.95 -24.89 18.07
N ASN A 125 -8.86 -25.59 17.77
CA ASN A 125 -8.18 -26.49 18.69
C ASN A 125 -6.97 -25.79 19.34
N ASP A 126 -6.28 -26.47 20.24
CA ASP A 126 -5.10 -25.91 20.92
C ASP A 126 -3.99 -25.49 19.94
N ASN A 127 -3.80 -26.26 18.86
CA ASN A 127 -2.66 -26.09 17.95
C ASN A 127 -3.04 -25.59 16.55
N ASN A 128 -4.30 -25.68 16.13
CA ASN A 128 -4.73 -25.34 14.78
C ASN A 128 -6.22 -24.99 14.69
N VAL A 129 -6.60 -24.45 13.53
CA VAL A 129 -8.00 -24.38 13.11
C VAL A 129 -8.24 -25.45 12.05
N THR A 130 -9.30 -26.25 12.24
CA THR A 130 -9.77 -27.21 11.24
C THR A 130 -11.13 -26.80 10.70
N ILE A 131 -11.34 -27.01 9.41
CA ILE A 131 -12.57 -26.64 8.72
C ILE A 131 -13.24 -27.88 8.13
N ASP A 132 -14.55 -27.96 8.28
CA ASP A 132 -15.40 -28.99 7.68
C ASP A 132 -16.02 -28.54 6.36
N GLN A 133 -16.35 -29.52 5.52
CA GLN A 133 -16.95 -29.27 4.22
C GLN A 133 -18.32 -28.59 4.36
N THR A 134 -18.54 -27.56 3.53
CA THR A 134 -19.84 -26.90 3.34
C THR A 134 -20.70 -27.69 2.37
N GLU A 135 -22.00 -27.77 2.62
CA GLU A 135 -22.97 -28.50 1.80
C GLU A 135 -24.01 -27.57 1.18
N GLY A 136 -24.50 -27.89 -0.02
CA GLY A 136 -25.50 -27.06 -0.71
C GLY A 136 -25.06 -25.59 -0.80
N ASP A 137 -25.91 -24.71 -0.26
CA ASP A 137 -25.73 -23.25 -0.25
C ASP A 137 -25.05 -22.73 1.04
N GLU A 138 -24.64 -23.62 1.95
CA GLU A 138 -23.90 -23.24 3.16
C GLU A 138 -22.61 -22.51 2.82
N PHE A 139 -22.25 -21.52 3.64
CA PHE A 139 -20.95 -20.87 3.56
C PHE A 139 -20.38 -20.52 4.93
N ILE A 140 -19.05 -20.51 5.03
CA ILE A 140 -18.35 -20.05 6.22
C ILE A 140 -18.13 -18.53 6.12
N PRO A 141 -18.53 -17.75 7.14
CA PRO A 141 -18.34 -16.30 7.15
C PRO A 141 -16.87 -15.90 7.24
N VAL A 142 -16.47 -14.95 6.39
CA VAL A 142 -15.11 -14.38 6.36
C VAL A 142 -15.14 -12.92 6.80
N ALA A 143 -14.27 -12.58 7.75
CA ALA A 143 -13.80 -11.21 7.94
C ALA A 143 -12.52 -11.01 7.12
N PHE A 144 -12.61 -10.21 6.06
CA PHE A 144 -11.51 -9.96 5.15
C PHE A 144 -10.83 -8.63 5.50
N MET A 145 -9.63 -8.71 6.05
CA MET A 145 -8.95 -7.58 6.68
C MET A 145 -7.78 -7.10 5.83
N ASP A 146 -7.63 -5.80 5.63
CA ASP A 146 -6.33 -5.24 5.28
C ASP A 146 -5.28 -5.50 6.40
N ILE A 147 -4.00 -5.34 6.09
CA ILE A 147 -2.89 -5.53 7.02
C ILE A 147 -2.28 -4.20 7.48
N ASP A 148 -1.94 -3.30 6.56
CA ASP A 148 -1.08 -2.15 6.88
C ASP A 148 -1.95 -1.00 7.41
N GLU A 149 -1.67 -0.50 8.62
CA GLU A 149 -2.52 0.46 9.35
C GLU A 149 -3.91 -0.05 9.78
N THR A 150 -4.28 -1.26 9.34
CA THR A 150 -5.46 -2.00 9.80
C THR A 150 -5.14 -2.99 10.93
N VAL A 151 -4.15 -3.88 10.73
CA VAL A 151 -3.72 -4.87 11.74
C VAL A 151 -2.32 -4.53 12.27
N LEU A 152 -1.41 -4.17 11.37
CA LEU A 152 -0.02 -3.82 11.65
C LEU A 152 0.16 -2.31 11.53
N ASN A 153 0.56 -1.67 12.63
CA ASN A 153 0.96 -0.28 12.65
C ASN A 153 2.39 -0.13 12.11
N ASN A 154 2.52 0.45 10.91
CA ASN A 154 3.79 0.67 10.24
C ASN A 154 4.28 2.12 10.33
N PHE A 155 3.81 2.92 11.29
CA PHE A 155 4.28 4.31 11.40
C PHE A 155 5.77 4.42 11.72
N LYS A 156 6.42 3.36 12.24
CA LYS A 156 7.90 3.28 12.28
C LYS A 156 8.54 3.42 10.89
N TYR A 157 7.94 2.83 9.86
CA TYR A 157 8.39 2.97 8.47
C TYR A 157 8.20 4.41 7.98
N GLN A 158 7.03 5.01 8.24
CA GLN A 158 6.76 6.40 7.84
C GLN A 158 7.72 7.39 8.53
N ASN A 159 8.00 7.20 9.82
CA ASN A 159 9.00 7.97 10.54
C ASN A 159 10.41 7.77 9.99
N TYR A 160 10.79 6.53 9.64
CA TYR A 160 12.08 6.27 9.00
C TYR A 160 12.21 7.01 7.67
N LEU A 161 11.19 6.96 6.82
CA LEU A 161 11.17 7.70 5.55
C LEU A 161 11.32 9.21 5.80
N PHE A 162 10.55 9.75 6.74
CA PHE A 162 10.57 11.16 7.11
C PHE A 162 11.96 11.62 7.59
N VAL A 163 12.51 10.98 8.63
CA VAL A 163 13.81 11.35 9.23
C VAL A 163 14.95 11.24 8.23
N ASN A 164 14.90 10.25 7.33
CA ASN A 164 15.95 10.00 6.34
C ASN A 164 15.70 10.69 4.99
N GLN A 165 14.67 11.54 4.90
CA GLN A 165 14.26 12.24 3.67
C GLN A 165 14.11 11.30 2.46
N LYS A 166 13.54 10.11 2.70
CA LYS A 166 13.28 9.10 1.68
C LYS A 166 11.81 9.11 1.28
N THR A 167 11.55 8.74 0.04
CA THR A 167 10.20 8.41 -0.43
C THR A 167 9.97 6.92 -0.34
N HIS A 168 8.70 6.52 -0.25
CA HIS A 168 8.33 5.12 -0.28
C HIS A 168 8.87 4.44 -1.55
N SER A 169 9.44 3.25 -1.41
CA SER A 169 9.70 2.35 -2.52
C SER A 169 9.51 0.90 -2.06
N GLN A 170 9.08 0.04 -2.99
CA GLN A 170 8.87 -1.38 -2.71
C GLN A 170 10.11 -2.04 -2.09
N LYS A 171 11.31 -1.69 -2.58
CA LYS A 171 12.58 -2.23 -2.07
C LYS A 171 12.86 -1.84 -0.61
N ILE A 172 12.54 -0.61 -0.21
CA ILE A 172 12.71 -0.19 1.20
C ILE A 172 11.63 -0.83 2.05
N PHE A 173 10.40 -0.90 1.55
CA PHE A 173 9.29 -1.49 2.27
C PHE A 173 9.47 -2.99 2.51
N GLU A 174 9.97 -3.75 1.53
CA GLU A 174 10.32 -5.17 1.69
C GLU A 174 11.38 -5.38 2.78
N LYS A 175 12.40 -4.53 2.82
CA LYS A 175 13.40 -4.55 3.91
C LYS A 175 12.77 -4.25 5.26
N TYR A 176 11.77 -3.38 5.32
CA TYR A 176 11.05 -3.07 6.55
C TYR A 176 10.16 -4.24 6.99
N THR A 177 9.36 -4.82 6.09
CA THR A 177 8.48 -5.95 6.41
C THR A 177 9.26 -7.20 6.80
N ALA A 178 10.43 -7.43 6.22
CA ALA A 178 11.32 -8.52 6.61
C ALA A 178 11.86 -8.40 8.04
N LYS A 179 11.86 -7.19 8.63
CA LYS A 179 12.26 -7.01 10.03
C LYS A 179 11.19 -7.45 11.03
N ALA A 180 9.93 -7.55 10.62
CA ALA A 180 8.83 -7.98 11.49
C ALA A 180 8.71 -7.16 12.80
N ILE A 181 8.85 -5.83 12.71
CA ILE A 181 8.91 -4.90 13.86
C ILE A 181 7.70 -3.95 13.98
N SER A 182 6.69 -4.10 13.13
CA SER A 182 5.44 -3.34 13.27
C SER A 182 4.72 -3.74 14.56
N THR A 183 3.96 -2.82 15.15
CA THR A 183 3.17 -3.10 16.35
C THR A 183 1.72 -3.40 15.96
N GLU A 184 0.92 -3.88 16.90
CA GLU A 184 -0.51 -4.04 16.71
C GLU A 184 -1.20 -2.66 16.49
N VAL A 185 -2.19 -2.63 15.60
CA VAL A 185 -3.27 -1.63 15.64
C VAL A 185 -4.28 -2.08 16.67
N GLN A 186 -4.43 -1.30 17.74
CA GLN A 186 -5.07 -1.73 18.98
C GLN A 186 -6.48 -2.33 18.77
N GLY A 187 -6.66 -3.58 19.18
CA GLY A 187 -7.92 -4.32 19.05
C GLY A 187 -7.95 -5.32 17.90
N ALA A 188 -7.00 -5.25 16.95
CA ALA A 188 -6.98 -6.12 15.79
C ALA A 188 -6.78 -7.61 16.14
N LEU A 189 -5.83 -7.93 17.04
CA LEU A 189 -5.58 -9.33 17.40
C LEU A 189 -6.76 -9.93 18.16
N ASP A 190 -7.37 -9.15 19.05
CA ASP A 190 -8.54 -9.57 19.80
C ASP A 190 -9.76 -9.79 18.89
N PHE A 191 -9.94 -8.93 17.88
CA PHE A 191 -10.95 -9.14 16.85
C PHE A 191 -10.70 -10.40 16.01
N ILE A 192 -9.44 -10.68 15.62
CA ILE A 192 -9.09 -11.91 14.90
C ILE A 192 -9.48 -13.15 15.71
N ARG A 193 -9.13 -13.18 17.00
CA ARG A 193 -9.50 -14.27 17.91
C ARG A 193 -11.02 -14.42 17.99
N HIS A 194 -11.73 -13.30 18.13
CA HIS A 194 -13.19 -13.27 18.21
C HIS A 194 -13.84 -13.90 16.98
N VAL A 195 -13.41 -13.53 15.77
CA VAL A 195 -13.94 -14.08 14.50
C VAL A 195 -13.82 -15.61 14.46
N PHE A 196 -12.62 -16.15 14.74
CA PHE A 196 -12.41 -17.60 14.75
C PHE A 196 -13.21 -18.30 15.84
N ASN A 197 -13.25 -17.75 17.06
CA ASN A 197 -13.99 -18.34 18.18
C ASN A 197 -15.51 -18.27 17.99
N LYS A 198 -16.01 -17.44 17.07
CA LYS A 198 -17.43 -17.35 16.67
C LYS A 198 -17.77 -18.21 15.46
N GLY A 199 -16.82 -19.02 14.98
CA GLY A 199 -17.06 -19.97 13.90
C GLY A 199 -16.89 -19.39 12.49
N GLY A 200 -16.36 -18.17 12.37
CA GLY A 200 -15.91 -17.63 11.08
C GLY A 200 -14.40 -17.77 10.89
N VAL A 201 -13.88 -17.16 9.83
CA VAL A 201 -12.43 -17.11 9.57
C VAL A 201 -11.96 -15.72 9.21
N VAL A 202 -10.70 -15.42 9.52
CA VAL A 202 -10.02 -14.22 9.01
C VAL A 202 -9.21 -14.57 7.78
N MET A 203 -9.37 -13.75 6.75
CA MET A 203 -8.48 -13.70 5.59
C MET A 203 -7.86 -12.31 5.50
N PHE A 204 -6.61 -12.20 5.02
CA PHE A 204 -5.88 -10.95 4.91
C PHE A 204 -5.80 -10.49 3.45
N ASN A 205 -6.41 -9.35 3.13
CA ASN A 205 -6.47 -8.73 1.81
C ASN A 205 -5.49 -7.55 1.71
N SER A 206 -4.21 -7.82 1.47
CA SER A 206 -3.17 -6.79 1.54
C SER A 206 -2.53 -6.47 0.19
N ASN A 207 -2.05 -5.23 0.04
CA ASN A 207 -1.20 -4.83 -1.09
C ASN A 207 0.30 -5.08 -0.86
N ARG A 208 0.69 -5.64 0.30
CA ARG A 208 1.98 -6.33 0.43
C ARG A 208 2.10 -7.41 -0.66
N THR A 209 3.30 -7.64 -1.19
CA THR A 209 3.53 -8.68 -2.21
C THR A 209 3.58 -10.05 -1.55
N GLN A 210 2.73 -10.99 -1.96
CA GLN A 210 2.72 -12.35 -1.40
C GLN A 210 4.09 -13.03 -1.54
N LEU A 211 4.69 -12.92 -2.74
CA LEU A 211 5.96 -13.55 -3.08
C LEU A 211 7.14 -13.12 -2.19
N THR A 212 7.16 -11.87 -1.71
CA THR A 212 8.35 -11.29 -1.06
C THR A 212 8.10 -10.82 0.37
N GLN A 213 6.85 -10.71 0.82
CA GLN A 213 6.51 -10.10 2.10
C GLN A 213 5.65 -10.99 3.00
N LEU A 214 5.17 -12.15 2.54
CA LEU A 214 4.32 -13.04 3.33
C LEU A 214 5.02 -13.53 4.61
N GLU A 215 6.22 -14.10 4.49
CA GLU A 215 6.97 -14.66 5.64
C GLU A 215 7.24 -13.62 6.72
N GLY A 216 7.75 -12.44 6.33
CA GLY A 216 7.96 -11.34 7.26
C GLY A 216 6.66 -10.82 7.90
N THR A 217 5.54 -10.92 7.20
CA THR A 217 4.21 -10.56 7.74
C THR A 217 3.74 -11.57 8.78
N ILE A 218 3.83 -12.86 8.49
CA ILE A 218 3.52 -13.95 9.43
C ILE A 218 4.37 -13.78 10.70
N GLN A 219 5.68 -13.61 10.55
CA GLN A 219 6.57 -13.43 11.69
C GLN A 219 6.21 -12.19 12.50
N ASN A 220 5.78 -11.10 11.84
CA ASN A 220 5.34 -9.91 12.55
C ASN A 220 4.09 -10.18 13.40
N LEU A 221 3.09 -10.89 12.87
CA LEU A 221 1.88 -11.22 13.62
C LEU A 221 2.21 -12.10 14.85
N LYS A 222 3.09 -13.09 14.69
CA LYS A 222 3.60 -13.89 15.80
C LYS A 222 4.31 -13.04 16.85
N ASN A 223 5.19 -12.12 16.42
CA ASN A 223 5.94 -11.24 17.31
C ASN A 223 5.05 -10.32 18.16
N ILE A 224 3.89 -9.91 17.64
CA ILE A 224 2.92 -9.09 18.37
C ILE A 224 1.91 -9.92 19.16
N GLY A 225 2.03 -11.25 19.15
CA GLY A 225 1.28 -12.16 20.01
C GLY A 225 0.07 -12.84 19.39
N LEU A 226 -0.07 -12.86 18.05
CA LEU A 226 -1.06 -13.72 17.41
C LEU A 226 -0.59 -15.18 17.47
N GLU A 227 -1.44 -16.05 18.00
CA GLU A 227 -1.16 -17.46 18.19
C GLU A 227 -1.13 -18.22 16.86
N ASP A 228 -0.22 -19.19 16.75
CA ASP A 228 0.00 -19.97 15.52
C ASP A 228 -1.26 -20.64 14.98
N LYS A 229 -2.20 -21.04 15.85
CA LYS A 229 -3.47 -21.65 15.45
C LYS A 229 -4.35 -20.74 14.58
N TYR A 230 -4.19 -19.42 14.69
CA TYR A 230 -4.94 -18.44 13.88
C TYR A 230 -4.21 -18.05 12.58
N ILE A 231 -2.98 -18.52 12.39
CA ILE A 231 -2.13 -18.24 11.23
C ILE A 231 -2.23 -19.43 10.26
N ASN A 232 -3.25 -19.41 9.40
CA ASN A 232 -3.53 -20.51 8.49
C ASN A 232 -3.11 -20.17 7.05
N ASP A 233 -2.67 -21.17 6.28
CA ASP A 233 -2.24 -20.96 4.89
C ASP A 233 -3.35 -20.36 4.00
N PHE A 234 -4.59 -20.78 4.21
CA PHE A 234 -5.75 -20.29 3.45
C PHE A 234 -6.11 -18.83 3.74
N SER A 235 -5.52 -18.21 4.77
CA SER A 235 -5.82 -16.82 5.15
C SER A 235 -5.11 -15.79 4.29
N TRP A 236 -4.16 -16.16 3.41
CA TRP A 236 -3.27 -15.20 2.74
C TRP A 236 -3.69 -14.85 1.32
N TRP A 237 -4.24 -13.63 1.16
CA TRP A 237 -4.73 -13.09 -0.11
C TRP A 237 -4.11 -11.74 -0.39
N MET A 238 -2.80 -11.75 -0.58
CA MET A 238 -1.99 -10.56 -0.77
C MET A 238 -1.80 -10.27 -2.27
N ARG A 239 -1.18 -9.13 -2.59
CA ARG A 239 -0.88 -8.76 -3.99
C ARG A 239 -0.02 -9.85 -4.63
N GLY A 240 -0.54 -10.39 -5.74
CA GLY A 240 0.15 -11.40 -6.53
C GLY A 240 -0.31 -12.83 -6.29
N VAL A 241 -1.43 -13.10 -5.64
CA VAL A 241 -2.05 -14.44 -5.71
C VAL A 241 -2.47 -14.79 -7.14
N ASP A 242 -2.20 -16.02 -7.58
CA ASP A 242 -2.74 -16.58 -8.83
C ASP A 242 -4.17 -17.09 -8.61
N LEU A 243 -5.16 -16.33 -9.06
CA LEU A 243 -6.57 -16.74 -8.93
C LEU A 243 -6.95 -17.87 -9.90
N SER A 244 -6.10 -18.22 -10.86
CA SER A 244 -6.32 -19.35 -11.76
C SER A 244 -5.78 -20.68 -11.23
N ALA A 245 -4.94 -20.64 -10.19
CA ALA A 245 -4.36 -21.83 -9.58
C ALA A 245 -5.39 -22.59 -8.72
N GLU A 246 -5.16 -23.90 -8.53
CA GLU A 246 -6.02 -24.74 -7.67
C GLU A 246 -6.05 -24.26 -6.21
N LYS A 247 -4.92 -23.74 -5.72
CA LYS A 247 -4.78 -23.15 -4.38
C LYS A 247 -4.15 -21.76 -4.48
N PRO A 248 -4.94 -20.72 -4.78
CA PRO A 248 -4.43 -19.36 -5.02
C PRO A 248 -3.58 -18.81 -3.87
N TYR A 249 -3.96 -19.13 -2.63
CA TYR A 249 -3.27 -18.72 -1.40
C TYR A 249 -1.85 -19.31 -1.24
N LEU A 250 -1.48 -20.33 -2.03
CA LEU A 250 -0.14 -20.91 -2.09
C LEU A 250 0.57 -20.68 -3.43
N ALA A 251 -0.05 -19.93 -4.36
CA ALA A 251 0.45 -19.75 -5.72
C ALA A 251 0.76 -18.26 -6.01
N PRO A 252 1.85 -17.70 -5.44
CA PRO A 252 2.22 -16.31 -5.73
C PRO A 252 2.82 -16.16 -7.13
N THR A 253 2.46 -15.07 -7.81
CA THR A 253 2.94 -14.63 -9.12
C THR A 253 3.36 -13.17 -9.07
N ARG A 254 3.84 -12.65 -10.22
CA ARG A 254 4.15 -11.22 -10.38
C ARG A 254 2.96 -10.40 -10.87
N GLU A 255 1.85 -11.05 -11.20
CA GLU A 255 0.65 -10.38 -11.66
C GLU A 255 0.00 -9.61 -10.50
N ARG A 256 -0.88 -8.66 -10.83
CA ARG A 256 -1.55 -7.84 -9.83
C ARG A 256 -3.05 -7.96 -10.03
N ASN A 257 -3.74 -8.25 -8.94
CA ASN A 257 -5.19 -8.17 -8.83
C ASN A 257 -5.56 -7.10 -7.81
N SER A 258 -6.75 -6.53 -8.00
CA SER A 258 -7.33 -5.56 -7.06
C SER A 258 -7.81 -6.29 -5.79
N LYS A 259 -7.96 -5.55 -4.70
CA LYS A 259 -8.53 -6.08 -3.46
C LYS A 259 -9.92 -6.63 -3.70
N GLU A 260 -10.73 -5.90 -4.47
CA GLU A 260 -12.10 -6.28 -4.83
C GLU A 260 -12.14 -7.56 -5.64
N THR A 261 -11.21 -7.76 -6.59
CA THR A 261 -11.11 -9.02 -7.33
C THR A 261 -10.88 -10.22 -6.40
N ARG A 262 -10.01 -10.07 -5.37
CA ARG A 262 -9.74 -11.15 -4.40
C ARG A 262 -10.96 -11.44 -3.51
N MET A 263 -11.72 -10.43 -3.12
CA MET A 263 -12.96 -10.60 -2.33
C MET A 263 -14.04 -11.30 -3.16
N ASN A 264 -14.26 -10.85 -4.39
CA ASN A 264 -15.22 -11.47 -5.29
C ASN A 264 -14.87 -12.94 -5.58
N PHE A 265 -13.57 -13.24 -5.73
CA PHE A 265 -13.11 -14.62 -5.89
C PHE A 265 -13.53 -15.52 -4.73
N ILE A 266 -13.33 -15.06 -3.49
CA ILE A 266 -13.78 -15.79 -2.28
C ILE A 266 -15.30 -15.98 -2.28
N ASN A 267 -16.05 -14.96 -2.68
CA ASN A 267 -17.52 -15.03 -2.71
C ASN A 267 -18.08 -15.99 -3.76
N GLU A 268 -17.35 -16.22 -4.85
CA GLU A 268 -17.82 -16.95 -6.03
C GLU A 268 -17.31 -18.39 -6.12
N ASN A 269 -16.20 -18.71 -5.45
CA ASN A 269 -15.50 -19.97 -5.64
C ASN A 269 -15.40 -20.79 -4.35
N LYS A 270 -15.53 -22.10 -4.48
CA LYS A 270 -15.16 -23.03 -3.41
C LYS A 270 -13.64 -23.17 -3.36
N ILE A 271 -13.10 -23.16 -2.15
CA ILE A 271 -11.68 -23.30 -1.87
C ILE A 271 -11.39 -24.71 -1.37
N ASN A 272 -10.44 -25.40 -2.02
CA ASN A 272 -9.97 -26.69 -1.56
C ASN A 272 -9.01 -26.51 -0.37
N ILE A 273 -9.43 -26.99 0.81
CA ILE A 273 -8.59 -27.04 2.02
C ILE A 273 -8.52 -28.51 2.46
N ASN A 274 -7.33 -29.11 2.38
CA ASN A 274 -7.08 -30.50 2.78
C ASN A 274 -8.06 -31.52 2.15
N GLY A 275 -8.43 -31.33 0.88
CA GLY A 275 -9.34 -32.20 0.15
C GLY A 275 -10.83 -31.91 0.38
N LYS A 276 -11.17 -30.94 1.24
CA LYS A 276 -12.55 -30.50 1.48
C LYS A 276 -12.86 -29.26 0.64
N GLN A 277 -14.03 -29.24 0.00
CA GLN A 277 -14.49 -28.11 -0.80
C GLN A 277 -15.29 -27.13 0.07
N ILE A 278 -14.72 -25.97 0.36
CA ILE A 278 -15.29 -25.01 1.30
C ILE A 278 -15.81 -23.79 0.55
N GLN A 279 -17.10 -23.47 0.68
CA GLN A 279 -17.62 -22.17 0.28
C GLN A 279 -17.38 -21.16 1.39
N PHE A 280 -16.73 -20.06 1.05
CA PHE A 280 -16.58 -18.90 1.91
C PHE A 280 -17.43 -17.75 1.37
N LYS A 281 -17.84 -16.83 2.24
CA LYS A 281 -18.40 -15.53 1.82
C LYS A 281 -17.85 -14.44 2.72
N VAL A 282 -17.49 -13.30 2.13
CA VAL A 282 -16.95 -12.13 2.79
C VAL A 282 -18.10 -11.36 3.43
N VAL A 283 -18.41 -11.66 4.69
CA VAL A 283 -19.48 -10.96 5.41
C VAL A 283 -19.00 -9.66 6.05
N MET A 284 -17.68 -9.45 6.10
CA MET A 284 -17.10 -8.24 6.66
C MET A 284 -15.82 -7.85 5.93
N ARG A 285 -15.73 -6.59 5.51
CA ARG A 285 -14.50 -5.97 4.97
C ARG A 285 -13.97 -5.01 6.01
N VAL A 286 -12.67 -5.09 6.33
CA VAL A 286 -12.04 -4.25 7.38
C VAL A 286 -10.79 -3.59 6.82
N GLY A 287 -10.69 -2.26 6.96
CA GLY A 287 -9.56 -1.52 6.39
C GLY A 287 -9.47 -0.07 6.86
N ASP A 288 -8.29 0.54 6.74
CA ASP A 288 -8.03 1.95 7.06
C ASP A 288 -8.13 2.88 5.85
N ASP A 289 -8.22 2.29 4.64
CA ASP A 289 -8.35 3.01 3.38
C ASP A 289 -9.71 2.72 2.74
N ILE A 290 -10.36 3.74 2.16
CA ILE A 290 -11.63 3.54 1.43
C ILE A 290 -11.49 2.53 0.28
N SER A 291 -10.28 2.38 -0.26
CA SER A 291 -9.93 1.39 -1.26
C SER A 291 -9.80 -0.04 -0.72
N ASP A 292 -9.95 -0.28 0.57
CA ASP A 292 -9.97 -1.63 1.12
C ASP A 292 -11.31 -2.33 0.90
N PHE A 293 -12.37 -1.53 0.69
CA PHE A 293 -13.74 -2.00 0.54
C PHE A 293 -14.09 -2.29 -0.92
N ASN A 294 -13.85 -1.34 -1.84
CA ASN A 294 -14.08 -1.53 -3.28
C ASN A 294 -13.04 -0.72 -4.07
N ASP A 295 -11.87 -1.31 -4.37
CA ASP A 295 -10.84 -0.59 -5.15
C ASP A 295 -11.05 -0.56 -6.65
N ASP A 296 -11.93 -1.41 -7.22
CA ASP A 296 -12.32 -1.22 -8.61
C ASP A 296 -13.20 0.04 -8.74
N PHE A 297 -14.00 0.36 -7.72
CA PHE A 297 -14.74 1.63 -7.61
C PHE A 297 -13.81 2.82 -7.30
N THR A 298 -13.10 2.76 -6.18
CA THR A 298 -12.36 3.91 -5.64
C THR A 298 -11.07 4.26 -6.40
N LYS A 299 -10.49 3.29 -7.12
CA LYS A 299 -9.31 3.50 -7.99
C LYS A 299 -9.66 3.42 -9.48
N SER A 300 -10.94 3.47 -9.84
CA SER A 300 -11.39 3.46 -11.23
C SER A 300 -10.63 4.49 -12.07
N LYS A 301 -10.18 4.08 -13.26
CA LYS A 301 -9.50 4.94 -14.22
C LYS A 301 -10.51 5.51 -15.23
N SER A 302 -10.07 6.57 -15.92
CA SER A 302 -10.80 7.29 -16.97
C SER A 302 -11.69 6.40 -17.87
N PRO A 303 -12.93 6.83 -18.20
CA PRO A 303 -13.50 8.16 -17.91
C PRO A 303 -14.13 8.28 -16.52
N TYR A 304 -14.40 7.18 -15.82
CA TYR A 304 -15.03 7.23 -14.49
C TYR A 304 -13.99 7.40 -13.38
N LYS A 305 -13.62 8.65 -13.10
CA LYS A 305 -12.80 9.01 -11.95
C LYS A 305 -13.70 9.55 -10.84
N ILE A 306 -13.84 8.78 -9.77
CA ILE A 306 -14.56 9.22 -8.58
C ILE A 306 -13.88 10.42 -7.91
N LYS A 307 -14.68 11.40 -7.47
CA LYS A 307 -14.21 12.55 -6.69
C LYS A 307 -14.47 12.34 -5.20
N LEU A 308 -13.75 13.09 -4.34
CA LEU A 308 -13.96 13.07 -2.89
C LEU A 308 -15.43 13.37 -2.51
N GLU A 309 -16.04 14.34 -3.20
CA GLU A 309 -17.43 14.72 -2.96
C GLU A 309 -18.41 13.57 -3.26
N ASP A 310 -18.11 12.72 -4.25
CA ASP A 310 -18.96 11.58 -4.60
C ASP A 310 -18.93 10.53 -3.48
N LEU A 311 -17.75 10.26 -2.92
CA LEU A 311 -17.59 9.39 -1.75
C LEU A 311 -18.30 9.95 -0.52
N THR A 312 -18.11 11.24 -0.25
CA THR A 312 -18.75 11.91 0.90
C THR A 312 -20.27 11.82 0.78
N LYS A 313 -20.83 12.14 -0.40
CA LYS A 313 -22.26 12.03 -0.67
C LYS A 313 -22.77 10.59 -0.57
N SER A 314 -21.97 9.61 -1.01
CA SER A 314 -22.31 8.19 -0.88
C SER A 314 -22.49 7.79 0.59
N ILE A 315 -21.54 8.18 1.45
CA ILE A 315 -21.65 7.95 2.90
C ILE A 315 -22.85 8.71 3.51
N GLU A 316 -23.01 10.00 3.21
CA GLU A 316 -24.10 10.82 3.78
C GLU A 316 -25.48 10.33 3.37
N LYS A 317 -25.64 9.92 2.11
CA LYS A 317 -26.93 9.45 1.57
C LYS A 317 -27.20 7.98 1.85
N GLN A 318 -26.21 7.24 2.35
CA GLN A 318 -26.29 5.79 2.56
C GLN A 318 -26.75 5.08 1.27
N ASP A 319 -26.06 5.37 0.15
CA ASP A 319 -26.33 4.70 -1.13
C ASP A 319 -25.84 3.23 -1.13
N GLU A 320 -25.80 2.57 -2.29
CA GLU A 320 -25.37 1.16 -2.40
C GLU A 320 -24.01 0.87 -1.75
N PHE A 321 -23.08 1.84 -1.77
CA PHE A 321 -21.78 1.73 -1.12
C PHE A 321 -21.81 2.25 0.32
N GLY A 322 -22.45 3.40 0.54
CA GLY A 322 -22.45 4.07 1.85
C GLY A 322 -23.18 3.29 2.94
N LYS A 323 -24.27 2.60 2.60
CA LYS A 323 -25.08 1.81 3.56
C LYS A 323 -24.35 0.60 4.17
N LEU A 324 -23.21 0.21 3.59
CA LEU A 324 -22.43 -0.93 4.07
C LEU A 324 -21.51 -0.55 5.23
N PHE A 325 -21.15 0.72 5.35
CA PHE A 325 -20.29 1.19 6.45
C PHE A 325 -21.03 1.05 7.79
N PHE A 326 -20.52 0.15 8.64
CA PHE A 326 -21.13 -0.26 9.89
C PHE A 326 -22.56 -0.82 9.73
N ASN A 327 -22.79 -1.64 8.70
CA ASN A 327 -24.07 -2.31 8.52
C ASN A 327 -24.33 -3.35 9.64
N MET A 328 -25.55 -3.31 10.18
CA MET A 328 -26.08 -4.23 11.20
C MET A 328 -27.34 -4.98 10.72
N ASP A 329 -27.81 -4.70 9.52
CA ASP A 329 -29.00 -5.32 8.94
C ASP A 329 -28.61 -6.46 8.00
N THR A 330 -29.05 -7.68 8.33
CA THR A 330 -28.84 -8.90 7.52
C THR A 330 -29.73 -8.95 6.27
N ASN A 331 -30.47 -7.89 5.98
CA ASN A 331 -31.17 -7.70 4.71
C ASN A 331 -30.38 -6.81 3.74
N VAL A 332 -29.40 -6.03 4.22
CA VAL A 332 -28.54 -5.19 3.39
C VAL A 332 -27.47 -6.08 2.77
N LYS A 333 -27.51 -6.24 1.45
CA LYS A 333 -26.60 -7.10 0.69
C LYS A 333 -25.30 -6.40 0.36
N GLY A 334 -24.21 -7.18 0.32
CA GLY A 334 -22.93 -6.72 -0.21
C GLY A 334 -23.05 -6.28 -1.67
N VAL A 335 -22.02 -5.60 -2.17
CA VAL A 335 -22.01 -5.09 -3.54
C VAL A 335 -20.67 -5.34 -4.24
N LYS A 336 -20.77 -5.61 -5.55
CA LYS A 336 -19.66 -5.64 -6.51
C LYS A 336 -19.76 -4.44 -7.43
N PHE A 337 -18.62 -3.81 -7.69
CA PHE A 337 -18.53 -2.75 -8.67
C PHE A 337 -18.20 -3.29 -10.07
N ASN A 338 -19.05 -2.99 -11.05
CA ASN A 338 -18.84 -3.38 -12.45
C ASN A 338 -18.03 -2.32 -13.18
N LYS A 339 -16.74 -2.61 -13.42
CA LYS A 339 -15.80 -1.71 -14.12
C LYS A 339 -15.83 -1.78 -15.65
N THR A 340 -16.53 -2.76 -16.23
CA THR A 340 -16.49 -3.07 -17.67
C THR A 340 -17.59 -2.39 -18.47
N SER A 341 -18.58 -1.77 -17.81
CA SER A 341 -19.66 -1.05 -18.48
C SER A 341 -19.25 0.39 -18.79
N GLU A 342 -19.74 0.92 -19.92
CA GLU A 342 -19.59 2.35 -20.27
C GLU A 342 -20.19 3.27 -19.19
N THR A 343 -21.17 2.75 -18.44
CA THR A 343 -21.77 3.38 -17.26
C THR A 343 -21.54 2.49 -16.04
N PRO A 344 -20.82 2.93 -15.01
CA PRO A 344 -20.59 2.15 -13.79
C PRO A 344 -21.88 1.72 -13.11
N SER A 345 -21.88 0.52 -12.55
CA SER A 345 -23.01 -0.01 -11.80
C SER A 345 -22.58 -0.89 -10.64
N TRP A 346 -23.49 -1.02 -9.68
CA TRP A 346 -23.37 -1.96 -8.57
C TRP A 346 -24.21 -3.21 -8.85
N THR A 347 -23.68 -4.37 -8.52
CA THR A 347 -24.46 -5.62 -8.46
C THR A 347 -24.48 -6.11 -7.02
N GLN A 348 -25.66 -6.51 -6.55
CA GLN A 348 -25.82 -7.03 -5.20
C GLN A 348 -25.30 -8.46 -5.10
N GLU A 349 -24.67 -8.75 -3.98
CA GLU A 349 -24.35 -10.09 -3.54
C GLU A 349 -25.61 -10.82 -3.04
N ASP A 350 -25.51 -12.14 -2.92
CA ASP A 350 -26.56 -12.99 -2.33
C ASP A 350 -26.57 -12.93 -0.78
N HIS A 351 -25.49 -12.48 -0.18
CA HIS A 351 -25.27 -12.39 1.27
C HIS A 351 -25.10 -10.94 1.73
N SER A 352 -25.27 -10.73 3.03
CA SER A 352 -25.08 -9.47 3.71
C SER A 352 -23.63 -9.25 4.10
N GLU A 353 -23.21 -8.00 3.97
CA GLU A 353 -21.86 -7.55 4.30
C GLU A 353 -21.88 -6.32 5.21
N SER A 354 -20.81 -6.14 5.98
CA SER A 354 -20.54 -4.94 6.76
C SER A 354 -19.12 -4.42 6.52
N TYR A 355 -18.98 -3.12 6.31
CA TYR A 355 -17.71 -2.45 6.09
C TYR A 355 -17.28 -1.75 7.38
N ILE A 356 -16.13 -2.13 7.91
CA ILE A 356 -15.55 -1.54 9.12
C ILE A 356 -14.33 -0.72 8.74
N PHE A 357 -14.46 0.60 8.87
CA PHE A 357 -13.34 1.53 8.70
C PHE A 357 -12.50 1.62 9.98
N ILE A 358 -11.20 1.40 9.86
CA ILE A 358 -10.24 1.55 10.94
C ILE A 358 -9.63 2.95 10.87
N PRO A 359 -9.98 3.87 11.79
CA PRO A 359 -9.49 5.23 11.72
C PRO A 359 -8.02 5.33 12.16
N GLY A 360 -7.39 6.44 11.79
CA GLY A 360 -6.08 6.78 12.31
C GLY A 360 -4.91 6.47 11.37
N ASN A 361 -5.15 6.51 10.06
CA ASN A 361 -4.13 6.74 9.05
C ASN A 361 -4.29 8.14 8.42
N ALA A 362 -3.62 9.12 9.02
CA ALA A 362 -3.60 10.50 8.51
C ALA A 362 -2.37 10.84 7.62
N THR A 363 -1.53 9.85 7.28
CA THR A 363 -0.26 10.11 6.55
C THR A 363 -0.36 9.76 5.07
N HIS A 364 -0.96 8.62 4.74
CA HIS A 364 -1.00 8.09 3.38
C HIS A 364 -2.30 7.35 3.10
N GLY A 365 -2.54 7.02 1.84
CA GLY A 365 -3.73 6.30 1.39
C GLY A 365 -4.21 6.76 0.02
N SER A 366 -5.27 6.12 -0.48
CA SER A 366 -5.94 6.46 -1.74
C SER A 366 -6.54 7.87 -1.69
N TRP A 367 -6.95 8.34 -0.51
CA TRP A 367 -7.48 9.68 -0.27
C TRP A 367 -6.52 10.78 -0.76
N ASN A 368 -5.20 10.59 -0.62
CA ASN A 368 -4.22 11.52 -1.20
C ASN A 368 -4.40 11.64 -2.72
N THR A 369 -4.56 10.51 -3.41
CA THR A 369 -4.76 10.49 -4.86
C THR A 369 -6.11 11.08 -5.27
N ILE A 370 -7.15 10.83 -4.47
CA ILE A 370 -8.50 11.32 -4.71
C ILE A 370 -8.56 12.85 -4.55
N VAL A 371 -7.92 13.40 -3.51
CA VAL A 371 -7.94 14.83 -3.20
C VAL A 371 -6.91 15.62 -4.00
N TYR A 372 -5.67 15.13 -4.05
CA TYR A 372 -4.53 15.86 -4.61
C TYR A 372 -4.12 15.39 -6.01
N GLY A 373 -4.61 14.23 -6.47
CA GLY A 373 -4.20 13.66 -7.75
C GLY A 373 -2.85 12.92 -7.71
N GLY A 374 -2.25 12.73 -6.53
CA GLY A 374 -0.98 12.03 -6.35
C GLY A 374 -0.84 11.38 -4.97
N HIS A 375 0.24 10.65 -4.75
CA HIS A 375 0.46 9.87 -3.51
C HIS A 375 0.99 10.68 -2.32
N SER A 376 1.24 11.98 -2.51
CA SER A 376 1.77 12.89 -1.51
C SER A 376 0.96 14.17 -1.47
N LEU A 377 0.99 14.87 -0.33
CA LEU A 377 0.39 16.18 -0.18
C LEU A 377 0.89 17.14 -1.27
N ASP A 378 -0.05 17.68 -2.05
CA ASP A 378 0.15 18.82 -2.94
C ASP A 378 -0.34 20.07 -2.22
N TYR A 379 0.59 20.91 -1.76
CA TYR A 379 0.25 22.07 -0.93
C TYR A 379 -0.63 23.10 -1.66
N PRO A 380 -0.31 23.55 -2.89
CA PRO A 380 -1.22 24.37 -3.68
C PRO A 380 -2.62 23.78 -3.80
N LYS A 381 -2.74 22.47 -4.10
CA LYS A 381 -4.05 21.83 -4.23
C LYS A 381 -4.78 21.74 -2.89
N ALA A 382 -4.07 21.48 -1.79
CA ALA A 382 -4.64 21.48 -0.45
C ALA A 382 -5.21 22.84 -0.06
N VAL A 383 -4.53 23.94 -0.41
CA VAL A 383 -5.05 25.31 -0.19
C VAL A 383 -6.30 25.58 -1.04
N GLU A 384 -6.33 25.13 -2.29
CA GLU A 384 -7.52 25.23 -3.15
C GLU A 384 -8.72 24.51 -2.54
N VAL A 385 -8.53 23.27 -2.08
CA VAL A 385 -9.58 22.48 -1.41
C VAL A 385 -10.00 23.13 -0.09
N ALA A 386 -9.06 23.62 0.74
CA ALA A 386 -9.41 24.25 2.02
C ALA A 386 -10.31 25.48 1.84
N LYS A 387 -10.12 26.26 0.77
CA LYS A 387 -10.96 27.43 0.45
C LYS A 387 -12.43 27.07 0.18
N THR A 388 -12.75 25.83 -0.18
CA THR A 388 -14.16 25.43 -0.39
C THR A 388 -14.90 25.14 0.92
N PHE A 389 -14.18 25.02 2.04
CA PHE A 389 -14.73 24.71 3.36
C PHE A 389 -14.40 25.78 4.42
N MET A 390 -13.77 26.89 4.02
CA MET A 390 -13.41 27.94 4.96
C MET A 390 -14.66 28.68 5.44
N TRP A 391 -14.68 29.05 6.71
CA TRP A 391 -15.62 30.06 7.21
C TRP A 391 -15.34 31.38 6.49
N ASP A 392 -16.40 32.03 6.00
CA ASP A 392 -16.34 33.30 5.27
C ASP A 392 -16.02 34.49 6.19
N GLY A 393 -16.18 34.34 7.50
CA GLY A 393 -15.75 35.34 8.49
C GLY A 393 -16.68 36.54 8.59
N GLU A 394 -17.87 36.48 7.98
CA GLU A 394 -18.92 37.51 8.10
C GLU A 394 -19.86 37.26 9.29
#